data_AF-A0A3N2C825-F1
#
_entry.id   AF-A0A3N2C825-F1
#
_cell.length_a   1.000
_cell.length_b   1.000
_cell.length_c   1.000
_cell.angle_alpha   90.00
_cell.angle_beta   90.00
_cell.angle_gamma   90.00
#
_symmetry.space_group_name_H-M   'P 1'
#
loop_
_entity.id
_entity.type
_entity.pdbx_description
1 polymer ?
#
loop_
_entity_poly.entity_id
_entity_poly.type
_entity_poly.pdbx_seq_one_letter_code
_entity_poly.pdbx_strand_id
1 'polypeptide(L)'
;MRIKKALTVTLLSAALLAGGAGIAHAETVYYKGSAISWDHGRSWGVTSYSSVQSGAYEHSATANTTFSGWKAPGVLASAEQWVGTGSATAYWNARG
;
A
#
# COMPACT_ATOMS: atom_id res chain seq x y z
N MET A 1 -1.77 39.31 17.96
CA MET A 1 -1.06 38.77 16.77
C MET A 1 -0.42 37.38 16.99
N ARG A 2 0.10 37.05 18.18
CA ARG A 2 0.75 35.75 18.46
C ARG A 2 -0.19 34.53 18.46
N ILE A 3 -1.41 34.68 18.99
CA ILE A 3 -2.42 33.58 19.01
C ILE A 3 -2.83 33.16 17.61
N LYS A 4 -3.08 34.13 16.70
CA LYS A 4 -3.42 33.83 15.29
C LYS A 4 -2.28 33.05 14.62
N LYS A 5 -1.02 33.45 14.83
CA LYS A 5 0.15 32.73 14.31
C LYS A 5 0.28 31.31 14.87
N ALA A 6 0.09 31.13 16.18
CA ALA A 6 0.13 29.80 16.79
C ALA A 6 -0.96 28.88 16.23
N LEU A 7 -2.20 29.40 16.11
CA LEU A 7 -3.32 28.66 15.53
C LEU A 7 -3.05 28.25 14.08
N THR A 8 -2.49 29.16 13.28
CA THR A 8 -2.10 28.87 11.89
C THR A 8 -1.03 27.79 11.80
N VAL A 9 -0.02 27.80 12.67
CA VAL A 9 1.02 26.77 12.70
C VAL A 9 0.42 25.41 13.08
N THR A 10 -0.41 25.34 14.12
CA THR A 10 -1.06 24.08 14.53
C THR A 10 -1.94 23.51 13.42
N LEU A 11 -2.71 24.36 12.74
CA LEU A 11 -3.55 23.95 11.61
C LEU A 11 -2.72 23.47 10.41
N LEU A 12 -1.60 24.12 10.08
CA LEU A 12 -0.69 23.64 9.03
C LEU A 12 -0.05 22.30 9.40
N SER A 13 0.40 22.14 10.65
CA SER A 13 0.97 20.87 11.12
C SER A 13 -0.05 19.74 11.08
N ALA A 14 -1.30 20.00 11.48
CA ALA A 14 -2.38 19.02 11.36
C ALA A 14 -2.72 18.70 9.89
N ALA A 15 -2.72 19.69 9.00
CA ALA A 15 -2.95 19.49 7.57
C ALA A 15 -1.83 18.69 6.90
N LEU A 16 -0.57 18.89 7.28
CA LEU A 16 0.58 18.11 6.80
C LEU A 16 0.52 16.65 7.29
N LEU A 17 0.07 16.42 8.53
CA LEU A 17 -0.14 15.07 9.06
C LEU A 17 -1.33 14.37 8.40
N ALA A 18 -2.41 15.09 8.09
CA ALA A 18 -3.58 14.54 7.40
C ALA A 18 -3.32 14.30 5.90
N GLY A 19 -2.52 15.14 5.24
CA GLY A 19 -2.15 15.01 3.82
C GLY A 19 -1.20 13.86 3.53
N GLY A 20 -0.58 13.27 4.56
CA GLY A 20 0.21 12.03 4.47
C GLY A 20 -0.62 10.75 4.54
N ALA A 21 -1.96 10.85 4.60
CA ALA A 21 -2.84 9.71 4.45
C ALA A 21 -2.51 8.99 3.14
N GLY A 22 -2.21 7.72 3.25
CA GLY A 22 -1.66 6.88 2.21
C GLY A 22 -2.35 7.00 0.87
N ILE A 23 -1.59 7.19 -0.20
CA ILE A 23 -2.12 6.94 -1.54
C ILE A 23 -2.29 5.43 -1.65
N ALA A 24 -3.51 4.98 -1.39
CA ALA A 24 -3.94 3.63 -1.65
C ALA A 24 -4.31 3.52 -3.13
N HIS A 25 -3.62 2.65 -3.85
CA HIS A 25 -3.90 2.32 -5.24
C HIS A 25 -4.53 0.94 -5.29
N ALA A 26 -5.87 0.92 -5.39
CA ALA A 26 -6.62 -0.27 -5.73
C ALA A 26 -6.81 -0.34 -7.25
N GLU A 27 -6.33 -1.41 -7.87
CA GLU A 27 -6.48 -1.65 -9.30
C GLU A 27 -6.80 -3.12 -9.62
N THR A 28 -7.41 -3.31 -10.79
CA THR A 28 -7.61 -4.62 -11.38
C THR A 28 -6.50 -4.86 -12.39
N VAL A 29 -5.62 -5.81 -12.08
CA VAL A 29 -4.55 -6.27 -12.97
C VAL A 29 -4.94 -7.58 -13.63
N TYR A 30 -4.24 -7.97 -14.70
CA TYR A 30 -4.60 -9.16 -15.48
C TYR A 30 -3.41 -10.10 -15.61
N TYR A 31 -3.67 -11.38 -15.37
CA TYR A 31 -2.74 -12.47 -15.66
C TYR A 31 -3.46 -13.52 -16.50
N LYS A 32 -2.91 -13.83 -17.68
CA LYS A 32 -3.53 -14.76 -18.66
C LYS A 32 -5.02 -14.47 -18.93
N GLY A 33 -5.38 -13.18 -18.95
CA GLY A 33 -6.76 -12.73 -19.18
C GLY A 33 -7.71 -12.82 -17.99
N SER A 34 -7.29 -13.38 -16.84
CA SER A 34 -8.11 -13.34 -15.62
C SER A 34 -7.78 -12.12 -14.79
N ALA A 35 -8.82 -11.48 -14.25
CA ALA A 35 -8.72 -10.35 -13.35
C ALA A 35 -8.12 -10.77 -12.00
N ILE A 36 -7.26 -9.92 -11.46
CA ILE A 36 -6.62 -10.02 -10.15
C ILE A 36 -6.83 -8.68 -9.45
N SER A 37 -7.29 -8.72 -8.21
CA SER A 37 -7.41 -7.52 -7.38
C SER A 37 -6.06 -7.22 -6.74
N TRP A 38 -5.58 -5.98 -6.86
CA TRP A 38 -4.36 -5.54 -6.23
C TRP A 38 -4.56 -4.17 -5.56
N ASP A 39 -4.39 -4.14 -4.24
CA ASP A 39 -4.36 -2.91 -3.43
C ASP A 39 -2.96 -2.72 -2.88
N HIS A 40 -2.35 -1.58 -3.16
CA HIS A 40 -0.99 -1.29 -2.75
C HIS A 40 -0.76 0.19 -2.50
N GLY A 41 0.33 0.49 -1.79
CA GLY A 41 0.76 1.86 -1.61
C GLY A 41 1.54 2.04 -0.34
N ARG A 42 1.20 3.12 0.38
CA ARG A 42 1.86 3.52 1.62
C ARG A 42 0.82 3.81 2.68
N SER A 43 0.83 3.16 3.83
CA SER A 43 0.01 3.51 4.98
C SER A 43 0.75 4.44 5.94
N TRP A 44 0.01 5.34 6.60
CA TRP A 44 0.51 6.31 7.59
C TRP A 44 1.71 7.17 7.14
N GLY A 45 1.92 7.30 5.84
CA GLY A 45 3.08 8.00 5.29
C GLY A 45 4.44 7.30 5.52
N VAL A 46 4.51 6.13 6.16
CA VAL A 46 5.79 5.50 6.58
C VAL A 46 5.90 3.99 6.33
N THR A 47 4.79 3.31 6.02
CA THR A 47 4.79 1.87 5.83
C THR A 47 4.34 1.55 4.41
N SER A 48 5.13 0.83 3.64
CA SER A 48 4.68 0.30 2.36
C SER A 48 3.81 -0.92 2.58
N TYR A 49 2.80 -1.10 1.74
CA TYR A 49 1.94 -2.29 1.74
C TYR A 49 1.60 -2.76 0.33
N SER A 50 1.29 -4.06 0.21
CA SER A 50 0.83 -4.70 -1.01
C SER A 50 -0.08 -5.87 -0.65
N SER A 51 -1.29 -5.89 -1.21
CA SER A 51 -2.34 -6.87 -0.95
C SER A 51 -2.94 -7.33 -2.28
N VAL A 52 -2.75 -8.60 -2.61
CA VAL A 52 -3.15 -9.21 -3.88
C VAL A 52 -4.14 -10.33 -3.61
N GLN A 53 -5.19 -10.41 -4.42
CA GLN A 53 -6.13 -11.51 -4.41
C GLN A 53 -6.40 -11.98 -5.84
N SER A 54 -6.20 -13.28 -6.06
CA SER A 54 -6.68 -13.99 -7.25
C SER A 54 -7.52 -15.20 -6.84
N GLY A 55 -8.68 -15.36 -7.46
CA GLY A 55 -9.49 -16.57 -7.35
C GLY A 55 -9.05 -17.72 -8.27
N ALA A 56 -8.14 -17.47 -9.22
CA ALA A 56 -7.77 -18.42 -10.26
C ALA A 56 -6.34 -18.96 -10.14
N TYR A 57 -5.41 -18.18 -9.60
CA TYR A 57 -3.98 -18.49 -9.62
C TYR A 57 -3.36 -18.46 -8.22
N GLU A 58 -2.26 -19.19 -8.06
CA GLU A 58 -1.37 -18.92 -6.94
C GLU A 58 -0.78 -17.52 -7.13
N HIS A 59 -0.77 -16.73 -6.06
CA HIS A 59 -0.35 -15.34 -6.15
C HIS A 59 0.42 -14.93 -4.90
N SER A 60 1.15 -13.83 -5.03
CA SER A 60 1.94 -13.27 -3.93
C SER A 60 2.01 -11.75 -4.04
N ALA A 61 2.21 -11.12 -2.88
CA ALA A 61 2.39 -9.69 -2.74
C ALA A 61 3.76 -9.41 -2.14
N THR A 62 4.39 -8.33 -2.58
CA THR A 62 5.61 -7.81 -1.96
C THR A 62 5.45 -6.33 -1.69
N ALA A 63 5.79 -5.92 -0.47
CA ALA A 63 5.98 -4.53 -0.07
C ALA A 63 7.48 -4.31 0.20
N ASN A 64 8.11 -3.48 -0.62
CA ASN A 64 9.56 -3.31 -0.68
C ASN A 64 10.31 -4.65 -0.78
N THR A 65 10.88 -5.12 0.32
CA THR A 65 11.64 -6.38 0.43
C THR A 65 10.88 -7.46 1.20
N THR A 66 9.73 -7.13 1.80
CA THR A 66 8.89 -8.10 2.51
C THR A 66 8.00 -8.86 1.53
N PHE A 67 8.19 -10.17 1.49
CA PHE A 67 7.42 -11.09 0.65
C PHE A 67 6.33 -11.82 1.45
N SER A 68 5.10 -11.86 0.93
CA SER A 68 3.96 -12.52 1.61
C SER A 68 4.03 -14.05 1.61
N GLY A 69 4.94 -14.64 0.82
CA GLY A 69 4.82 -16.03 0.39
C GLY A 69 3.80 -16.18 -0.74
N TRP A 70 3.90 -17.30 -1.47
CA TRP A 70 2.84 -17.73 -2.38
C TRP A 70 1.61 -18.18 -1.60
N LYS A 71 0.44 -17.74 -2.04
CA LYS A 71 -0.86 -18.13 -1.50
C LYS A 71 -1.66 -18.86 -2.57
N ALA A 72 -2.47 -19.82 -2.11
CA ALA A 72 -3.42 -20.54 -2.95
C ALA A 72 -4.49 -19.59 -3.53
N PRO A 73 -5.12 -19.93 -4.65
CA PRO A 73 -6.28 -19.19 -5.16
C PRO A 73 -7.33 -18.99 -4.07
N GLY A 74 -7.92 -17.80 -4.00
CA GLY A 74 -8.92 -17.46 -2.98
C GLY A 74 -8.34 -16.90 -1.68
N VAL A 75 -7.06 -17.11 -1.39
CA VAL A 75 -6.43 -16.69 -0.12
C VAL A 75 -5.68 -15.37 -0.32
N LEU A 76 -6.01 -14.35 0.47
CA LEU A 76 -5.34 -13.05 0.41
C LEU A 76 -3.83 -13.17 0.64
N ALA A 77 -3.04 -12.67 -0.31
CA ALA A 77 -1.61 -12.45 -0.15
C ALA A 77 -1.37 -11.00 0.28
N SER A 78 -0.82 -10.77 1.48
CA SER A 78 -0.54 -9.42 1.97
C SER A 78 0.87 -9.34 2.56
N ALA A 79 1.54 -8.22 2.30
CA ALA A 79 2.86 -7.89 2.80
C ALA A 79 2.93 -6.41 3.18
N GLU A 80 3.69 -6.11 4.24
CA GLU A 80 3.95 -4.74 4.69
C GLU A 80 5.42 -4.57 5.10
N GLN A 81 5.94 -3.36 4.96
CA GLN A 81 7.28 -3.01 5.41
C GLN A 81 7.35 -1.56 5.87
N TRP A 82 7.92 -1.32 7.05
CA TRP A 82 8.28 0.03 7.47
C TRP A 82 9.43 0.57 6.61
N VAL A 83 9.22 1.73 5.99
CA VAL A 83 10.18 2.38 5.08
C VAL A 83 10.51 3.81 5.51
N GLY A 84 9.87 4.33 6.56
CA GLY A 84 10.07 5.70 7.04
C GLY A 84 9.83 6.70 5.91
N THR A 85 10.79 7.59 5.68
CA THR A 85 10.77 8.56 4.56
C THR A 85 11.37 8.02 3.26
N GLY A 86 11.91 6.78 3.26
CA GLY A 86 12.42 6.13 2.05
C GLY A 86 11.30 5.75 1.08
N SER A 87 11.60 5.29 -0.13
CA SER A 87 10.59 4.97 -1.15
C SER A 87 9.72 3.75 -0.79
N ALA A 88 8.41 3.86 -1.02
CA ALA A 88 7.50 2.71 -0.96
C ALA A 88 7.43 2.07 -2.34
N THR A 89 7.65 0.77 -2.43
CA THR A 89 7.51 0.01 -3.67
C THR A 89 6.64 -1.19 -3.41
N ALA A 90 5.77 -1.51 -4.36
CA ALA A 90 4.90 -2.67 -4.28
C ALA A 90 4.90 -3.39 -5.62
N TYR A 91 4.84 -4.71 -5.57
CA TYR A 91 4.58 -5.53 -6.74
C TYR A 91 3.77 -6.76 -6.35
N TRP A 92 3.17 -7.37 -7.37
CA TRP A 92 2.38 -8.59 -7.28
C TRP A 92 2.95 -9.63 -8.26
N ASN A 93 2.74 -10.91 -7.96
CA ASN A 93 3.00 -11.99 -8.92
C ASN A 93 1.84 -12.97 -8.92
N ALA A 94 1.63 -13.62 -10.07
CA ALA A 94 0.73 -14.75 -10.23
C ALA A 94 1.42 -15.88 -11.02
N ARG A 95 1.07 -17.13 -10.71
CA ARG A 95 1.57 -18.32 -11.41
C ARG A 95 0.51 -19.42 -11.47
N GLY A 96 0.68 -20.31 -12.44
CA GLY A 96 -0.30 -21.33 -12.83
C GLY A 96 -0.81 -21.07 -14.24
#